data_AF-A0A832B1U8-F1
#
_entry.id   AF-A0A832B1U8-F1
#
_cell.length_a   1.000
_cell.length_b   1.000
_cell.length_c   1.000
_cell.angle_alpha   90.00
_cell.angle_beta   90.00
_cell.angle_gamma   90.00
#
_symmetry.space_group_name_H-M   'P 1'
#
loop_
_entity.id
_entity.type
_entity.pdbx_description
1 polymer ?
#
loop_
_entity_poly.entity_id
_entity_poly.type
_entity_poly.pdbx_seq_one_letter_code
_entity_poly.pdbx_strand_id
1 'polypeptide(L)'
;MVLEFRKGAIFVDELRNVSIKIGEITEEEEEWAPMGPTPFPQIETLRDWDFTLLKRYKPFYAPYCDMCCLCTMGKCDLTENKRGACGISLEAQTGRIVDIAVA
;
A
#
# COMPACT_ATOMS: atom_id res chain seq x y z
N MET A 1 -25.47 -0.70 48.67
CA MET A 1 -25.24 -1.46 47.42
C MET A 1 -24.73 -0.46 46.41
N VAL A 2 -23.44 -0.51 46.08
CA VAL A 2 -22.77 0.48 45.22
C VAL A 2 -23.08 0.10 43.77
N LEU A 3 -23.85 0.93 43.06
CA LEU A 3 -24.16 0.72 41.65
C LEU A 3 -23.08 1.43 40.83
N GLU A 4 -22.25 0.66 40.13
CA GLU A 4 -21.34 1.21 39.12
C GLU A 4 -22.11 1.52 37.84
N PHE A 5 -22.11 2.78 37.44
CA PHE A 5 -22.80 3.25 36.23
C PHE A 5 -21.83 3.27 35.05
N ARG A 6 -22.19 2.59 33.95
CA ARG A 6 -21.48 2.66 32.66
C ARG A 6 -21.92 3.88 31.85
N LYS A 7 -21.07 4.36 30.93
CA LYS A 7 -21.40 5.41 29.95
C LYS A 7 -22.73 5.08 29.26
N GLY A 8 -23.69 6.01 29.32
CA GLY A 8 -25.00 5.89 28.67
C GLY A 8 -26.20 5.56 29.58
N ALA A 9 -26.04 5.41 30.89
CA ALA A 9 -27.17 5.13 31.78
C ALA A 9 -27.89 6.43 32.23
N ILE A 10 -29.20 6.54 31.95
CA ILE A 10 -30.08 7.58 32.51
C ILE A 10 -30.90 6.94 33.63
N PHE A 11 -30.71 7.40 34.87
CA PHE A 11 -31.53 6.98 36.02
C PHE A 11 -32.50 8.12 36.37
N VAL A 12 -33.79 7.82 36.37
CA VAL A 12 -34.85 8.79 36.68
C VAL A 12 -35.76 8.17 37.73
N ASP A 13 -35.88 8.81 38.88
CA ASP A 13 -36.84 8.42 39.90
C ASP A 13 -37.76 9.62 40.22
N GLU A 14 -39.06 9.35 40.23
CA GLU A 14 -40.18 10.27 40.50
C GLU A 14 -40.24 11.60 39.70
N LEU A 15 -40.76 11.59 38.46
CA LEU A 15 -41.14 12.80 37.70
C LEU A 15 -42.64 12.85 37.39
N ARG A 16 -43.27 14.02 37.59
CA ARG A 16 -44.59 14.37 37.02
C ARG A 16 -44.44 15.63 36.17
N ASN A 17 -44.97 15.60 34.94
CA ASN A 17 -44.97 16.68 33.95
C ASN A 17 -43.59 17.14 33.42
N VAL A 18 -42.73 16.22 32.97
CA VAL A 18 -41.46 16.57 32.28
C VAL A 18 -41.44 16.00 30.86
N SER A 19 -41.01 16.81 29.88
CA SER A 19 -40.76 16.36 28.50
C SER A 19 -39.26 16.26 28.25
N ILE A 20 -38.75 15.04 28.04
CA ILE A 20 -37.36 14.81 27.66
C ILE A 20 -37.32 14.70 26.13
N LYS A 21 -36.56 15.57 25.48
CA LYS A 21 -36.28 15.50 24.04
C LYS A 21 -34.80 15.16 23.87
N ILE A 22 -34.53 13.93 23.43
CA ILE A 22 -33.19 13.50 23.07
C ILE A 22 -32.95 14.00 21.64
N GLY A 23 -31.85 14.72 21.46
CA GLY A 23 -31.42 15.20 20.14
C GLY A 23 -30.85 14.08 19.26
N GLU A 24 -30.20 14.45 18.18
CA GLU A 24 -29.54 13.51 17.28
C GLU A 24 -28.36 12.81 17.96
N ILE A 25 -28.28 11.48 17.82
CA ILE A 25 -27.17 10.69 18.31
C ILE A 25 -26.04 10.85 17.29
N THR A 26 -25.01 11.61 17.64
CA THR A 26 -23.81 11.70 16.82
C THR A 26 -22.97 10.46 17.11
N GLU A 27 -22.88 9.55 16.15
CA GLU A 27 -21.80 8.56 16.14
C GLU A 27 -20.52 9.36 15.92
N GLU A 28 -19.65 9.42 16.92
CA GLU A 28 -18.27 9.84 16.69
C GLU A 28 -17.72 8.89 15.63
N GLU A 29 -17.52 9.38 14.40
CA GLU A 29 -16.82 8.62 13.37
C GLU A 29 -15.49 8.19 14.01
N GLU A 30 -15.38 6.91 14.38
CA GLU A 30 -14.14 6.32 14.84
C GLU A 30 -13.10 6.70 13.79
N GLU A 31 -12.18 7.61 14.11
CA GLU A 31 -11.15 8.05 13.17
C GLU A 31 -10.44 6.79 12.67
N TRP A 32 -10.76 6.40 11.43
CA TRP A 32 -10.40 5.12 10.83
C TRP A 32 -8.88 5.01 10.71
N ALA A 33 -8.23 4.52 11.76
CA ALA A 33 -6.79 4.44 11.97
C ALA A 33 -6.04 5.79 11.82
N PRO A 34 -5.00 6.04 12.62
CA PRO A 34 -4.14 7.18 12.39
C PRO A 34 -3.51 7.08 10.99
N MET A 35 -3.39 8.23 10.32
CA MET A 35 -2.74 8.32 9.02
C MET A 35 -1.35 7.66 9.08
N GLY A 36 -1.07 6.77 8.13
CA GLY A 36 0.19 6.05 8.06
C GLY A 36 1.40 6.99 7.87
N PRO A 37 2.63 6.47 8.01
CA PRO A 37 3.85 7.29 7.98
C PRO A 37 4.08 8.02 6.65
N THR A 38 3.48 7.54 5.56
CA THR A 38 3.69 8.06 4.20
C THR A 38 2.35 8.36 3.51
N PRO A 39 1.70 9.48 3.83
CA PRO A 39 0.50 9.92 3.12
C PRO A 39 0.83 10.33 1.68
N PHE A 40 0.03 9.88 0.71
CA PHE A 40 0.25 10.11 -0.72
C PHE A 40 1.68 9.80 -1.19
N PRO A 41 2.12 8.54 -1.07
CA PRO A 41 3.49 8.16 -1.41
C PRO A 41 3.77 8.31 -2.92
N GLN A 42 5.02 8.62 -3.25
CA GLN A 42 5.56 8.49 -4.62
C GLN A 42 6.32 7.15 -4.75
N ILE A 43 6.81 6.85 -5.95
CA ILE A 43 7.47 5.57 -6.26
C ILE A 43 8.68 5.32 -5.35
N GLU A 44 9.47 6.35 -5.06
CA GLU A 44 10.63 6.28 -4.20
C GLU A 44 10.29 6.12 -2.71
N THR A 45 9.09 6.54 -2.29
CA THR A 45 8.70 6.59 -0.88
C THR A 45 8.61 5.19 -0.25
N LEU A 46 8.28 4.17 -1.04
CA LEU A 46 8.15 2.78 -0.58
C LEU A 46 9.40 1.92 -0.87
N ARG A 47 10.46 2.50 -1.42
CA ARG A 47 11.65 1.79 -1.89
C ARG A 47 12.36 0.97 -0.80
N ASP A 48 12.38 1.48 0.43
CA ASP A 48 12.99 0.77 1.56
C ASP A 48 12.21 -0.51 1.91
N TRP A 49 10.88 -0.44 1.79
CA TRP A 49 10.02 -1.60 1.96
C TRP A 49 10.19 -2.60 0.81
N ASP A 50 10.26 -2.11 -0.42
CA ASP A 50 10.53 -2.95 -1.60
C ASP A 50 11.86 -3.70 -1.45
N PHE A 51 12.93 -3.02 -1.02
CA PHE A 51 14.21 -3.68 -0.76
C PHE A 51 14.14 -4.68 0.39
N THR A 52 13.29 -4.47 1.38
CA THR A 52 13.06 -5.43 2.46
C THR A 52 12.41 -6.70 1.91
N LEU A 53 11.41 -6.57 1.03
CA LEU A 53 10.77 -7.70 0.36
C LEU A 53 11.75 -8.41 -0.58
N LEU A 54 12.49 -7.69 -1.41
CA LEU A 54 13.47 -8.25 -2.36
C LEU A 54 14.70 -8.91 -1.71
N LYS A 55 14.96 -8.62 -0.42
CA LYS A 55 15.95 -9.37 0.37
C LYS A 55 15.42 -10.75 0.77
N ARG A 56 14.15 -10.86 1.16
CA ARG A 56 13.51 -12.11 1.59
C ARG A 56 13.07 -12.96 0.40
N TYR A 57 12.44 -12.35 -0.59
CA TYR A 57 11.89 -12.99 -1.78
C TYR A 57 12.70 -12.55 -2.99
N LYS A 58 13.71 -13.34 -3.34
CA LYS A 58 14.55 -13.04 -4.50
C LYS A 58 13.75 -13.24 -5.79
N PRO A 59 13.74 -12.25 -6.70
CA PRO A 59 13.10 -12.43 -8.00
C PRO A 59 13.75 -13.58 -8.77
N PHE A 60 12.92 -14.40 -9.38
CA PHE A 60 13.35 -15.37 -10.38
C PHE A 60 13.11 -14.77 -11.76
N TYR A 61 14.18 -14.47 -12.49
CA TYR A 61 14.11 -13.89 -13.82
C TYR A 61 13.97 -15.00 -14.86
N ALA A 62 12.75 -15.19 -15.37
CA ALA A 62 12.45 -16.09 -16.49
C ALA A 62 12.12 -15.25 -17.73
N PRO A 63 13.11 -14.91 -18.57
CA PRO A 63 12.87 -14.10 -19.76
C PRO A 63 12.03 -14.87 -20.78
N TYR A 64 11.02 -14.20 -21.34
CA TYR A 64 10.28 -14.71 -22.51
C TYR A 64 11.09 -14.55 -23.80
N CYS A 65 11.95 -13.53 -23.86
CA CYS A 65 12.78 -13.20 -25.00
C CYS A 65 14.14 -12.69 -24.51
N ASP A 66 15.23 -13.30 -24.98
CA ASP A 66 16.61 -12.95 -24.59
C ASP A 66 17.15 -11.70 -25.32
N MET A 67 16.26 -10.90 -25.91
CA MET A 67 16.62 -9.69 -26.65
C MET A 67 15.87 -8.46 -26.13
N CYS A 68 16.55 -7.31 -26.15
CA CYS A 68 15.93 -6.01 -25.87
C CYS A 68 15.67 -5.24 -27.18
N CYS A 69 14.43 -4.80 -27.39
CA CYS A 69 14.00 -4.07 -28.59
C CYS A 69 13.33 -2.71 -28.29
N LEU A 70 13.56 -2.13 -27.11
CA LEU A 70 12.78 -0.98 -26.61
C LEU A 70 13.26 0.40 -27.08
N CYS A 71 14.29 0.48 -27.94
CA CYS A 71 14.82 1.77 -28.39
C CYS A 71 15.42 1.68 -29.79
N THR A 72 15.79 2.83 -30.35
CA THR A 72 16.34 2.98 -31.70
C THR A 72 17.80 2.53 -31.83
N MET A 73 18.48 2.17 -30.74
CA MET A 73 19.81 1.53 -30.81
C MET A 73 19.77 0.14 -31.45
N GLY A 74 18.56 -0.40 -31.67
CA GLY A 74 18.34 -1.68 -32.34
C GLY A 74 18.09 -2.81 -31.35
N LYS A 75 18.06 -4.04 -31.89
CA LYS A 75 17.85 -5.26 -31.11
C LYS A 75 19.16 -5.65 -30.42
N CYS A 76 19.16 -5.64 -29.10
CA CYS A 76 20.31 -6.08 -28.31
C CYS A 76 20.13 -7.55 -27.91
N ASP A 77 21.10 -8.39 -28.24
CA ASP A 77 21.21 -9.77 -27.72
C ASP A 77 21.77 -9.76 -26.29
N LEU A 78 21.01 -10.29 -25.33
CA LEU A 78 21.35 -10.33 -23.90
C LEU A 78 21.71 -11.75 -23.42
N THR A 79 21.85 -12.72 -24.33
CA THR A 79 22.29 -14.09 -24.01
C THR A 79 23.68 -14.10 -23.35
N GLU A 80 23.99 -15.15 -22.59
CA GLU A 80 25.32 -15.36 -22.00
C GLU A 80 25.82 -14.20 -21.12
N ASN A 81 24.91 -13.51 -20.40
CA ASN A 81 25.23 -12.32 -19.59
C ASN A 81 25.79 -11.12 -20.40
N LYS A 82 25.52 -11.07 -21.71
CA LYS A 82 25.77 -9.87 -22.51
C LYS A 82 24.93 -8.71 -21.99
N ARG A 83 25.41 -7.50 -22.27
CA ARG A 83 24.70 -6.26 -21.95
C ARG A 83 24.24 -5.58 -23.22
N GLY A 84 23.09 -4.92 -23.14
CA GLY A 84 22.58 -4.12 -24.25
C GLY A 84 23.47 -2.91 -24.52
N ALA A 85 23.20 -2.20 -25.62
CA ALA A 85 23.95 -1.00 -26.00
C ALA A 85 23.96 0.08 -24.89
N CYS A 86 22.91 0.15 -24.06
CA CYS A 86 22.85 1.04 -22.90
C CYS A 86 23.43 0.46 -21.59
N GLY A 87 23.97 -0.77 -21.61
CA GLY A 87 24.54 -1.43 -20.45
C GLY A 87 23.57 -2.25 -19.58
N ILE A 88 22.30 -2.38 -20.00
CA ILE A 88 21.29 -3.18 -19.29
C ILE A 88 21.59 -4.68 -19.36
N SER A 89 21.38 -5.40 -18.25
CA SER A 89 21.46 -6.87 -18.20
C SER A 89 20.13 -7.53 -18.58
N LEU A 90 20.15 -8.83 -18.85
CA LEU A 90 18.94 -9.63 -19.08
C LEU A 90 17.97 -9.58 -17.89
N GLU A 91 18.47 -9.69 -16.66
CA GLU A 91 17.68 -9.61 -15.43
C GLU A 91 16.96 -8.26 -15.31
N ALA A 92 17.69 -7.16 -15.52
CA ALA A 92 17.12 -5.81 -15.45
C ALA A 92 16.12 -5.55 -16.58
N GLN A 93 16.38 -6.07 -17.79
CA GLN A 93 15.43 -5.98 -18.89
C GLN A 93 14.17 -6.80 -18.61
N THR A 94 14.30 -7.99 -18.02
CA THR A 94 13.17 -8.86 -17.64
C THR A 94 12.31 -8.17 -16.58
N GLY A 95 12.92 -7.61 -15.54
CA GLY A 95 12.20 -6.81 -14.53
C GLY A 95 11.45 -5.63 -15.14
N ARG A 96 12.11 -4.86 -16.01
CA ARG A 96 11.49 -3.71 -16.68
C ARG A 96 10.26 -4.07 -17.53
N ILE A 97 10.26 -5.24 -18.19
CA ILE A 97 9.09 -5.68 -18.96
C ILE A 97 7.89 -5.95 -18.04
N VAL A 98 8.14 -6.52 -16.86
CA VAL A 98 7.10 -6.72 -15.84
C VAL A 98 6.62 -5.36 -15.30
N ASP A 99 7.55 -4.46 -14.96
CA ASP A 99 7.21 -3.12 -14.46
C ASP A 99 6.32 -2.35 -15.46
N ILE A 100 6.60 -2.41 -16.76
CA ILE A 100 5.76 -1.79 -17.81
C ILE A 100 4.34 -2.36 -17.83
N ALA A 101 4.14 -3.62 -17.42
CA ALA A 101 2.82 -4.25 -17.41
C ALA A 101 1.99 -3.90 -16.16
N VAL A 102 2.63 -3.42 -15.09
CA VAL A 102 1.97 -3.13 -13.80
C VAL A 102 2.00 -1.65 -13.40
N ALA A 103 2.74 -0.82 -14.12
CA ALA A 103 2.78 0.64 -13.99
C ALA A 103 1.63 1.31 -14.73
#